data_AF-A0A9P5PC70-F1
#
_entry.id   AF-A0A9P5PC70-F1
#
_cell.length_a   1.000
_cell.length_b   1.000
_cell.length_c   1.000
_cell.angle_alpha   90.00
_cell.angle_beta   90.00
_cell.angle_gamma   90.00
#
_symmetry.space_group_name_H-M   'P 1'
#
loop_
_entity.id
_entity.type
_entity.pdbx_description
1 polymer ?
#
loop_
_entity_poly.entity_id
_entity_poly.type
_entity_poly.pdbx_seq_one_letter_code
_entity_poly.pdbx_strand_id
1 'polypeptide(L)'
;VMTCQAMNFRSLQCSQLQYLLGMYASSTGTSVRTIQVLDAAGLSVSHPTILKTINTIADQVVNLARELTFEPHNFTYDNIDMSGSIHVEQTKDAVAKVRSGCFCLIYHTVGVKDRKHMLLAPILQNLQKAIPLDAFDIQPTQIQIKCFQHQSITNIILSLACQSKPFHYLKQHPDLQHKPCRLLPPNTKTVFYPLCVTSKEEKTVQGNLDNHNDFYIHQMRRNAKDPDDVNAYTQHLIFQLGLALFYMLMNLIWDLRLKQYGDLKSMGSLVYFFTLMEKKRLAGEKPDFWALSAALLQILDGIFLAAWKKECGFPSLEAFAASDPQPIQLKAIAAHISRKYCTPMLKAKSKPTSEPSSPDDVCHCNLCLFLPVVAEVTAAIPRGDFGRIEDLLSSLTCEQMDTRNSMRPSHHSTSGTRSSGEMGLLSIQDQLLRKRRMNCLQCSGEMTMRQINKDCNSN
;
A
#
# COMPACT_ATOMS: atom_id res chain seq x y z
N VAL A 1 -27.77 -21.19 -32.05
CA VAL A 1 -28.43 -20.88 -33.34
C VAL A 1 -29.26 -19.59 -33.27
N MET A 2 -30.31 -19.51 -32.45
CA MET A 2 -31.12 -18.28 -32.32
C MET A 2 -30.28 -17.03 -31.95
N THR A 3 -29.35 -17.16 -31.01
CA THR A 3 -28.43 -16.07 -30.63
C THR A 3 -27.47 -15.67 -31.75
N CYS A 4 -26.96 -16.63 -32.54
CA CYS A 4 -26.14 -16.36 -33.73
C CYS A 4 -26.94 -15.63 -34.81
N GLN A 5 -28.18 -16.07 -35.06
CA GLN A 5 -29.10 -15.44 -36.02
C GLN A 5 -29.43 -14.00 -35.58
N ALA A 6 -29.69 -13.79 -34.28
CA ALA A 6 -29.92 -12.47 -33.72
C ALA A 6 -28.69 -11.56 -33.88
N MET A 7 -27.48 -12.07 -33.59
CA MET A 7 -26.25 -11.27 -33.75
C MET A 7 -25.86 -11.01 -35.21
N ASN A 8 -26.30 -11.85 -36.15
CA ASN A 8 -26.09 -11.63 -37.58
C ASN A 8 -26.99 -10.53 -38.19
N PHE A 9 -27.95 -9.99 -37.43
CA PHE A 9 -28.62 -8.76 -37.85
C PHE A 9 -27.61 -7.61 -37.84
N ARG A 10 -27.51 -6.87 -38.95
CA ARG A 10 -26.59 -5.72 -39.12
C ARG A 10 -27.00 -4.48 -38.32
N SER A 11 -27.60 -4.66 -37.15
CA SER A 11 -27.92 -3.55 -36.25
C SER A 11 -26.67 -3.13 -35.48
N LEU A 12 -26.59 -1.84 -35.13
CA LEU A 12 -25.52 -1.30 -34.30
C LEU A 12 -25.40 -2.06 -32.96
N GLN A 13 -26.54 -2.44 -32.37
CA GLN A 13 -26.60 -3.16 -31.09
C GLN A 13 -26.00 -4.57 -31.20
N CYS A 14 -26.28 -5.28 -32.29
CA CYS A 14 -25.71 -6.61 -32.53
C CYS A 14 -24.19 -6.53 -32.71
N SER A 15 -23.70 -5.53 -33.47
CA SER A 15 -22.26 -5.29 -33.60
C SER A 15 -21.61 -4.95 -32.26
N GLN A 16 -22.23 -4.08 -31.43
CA GLN A 16 -21.73 -3.77 -30.09
C GLN A 16 -21.60 -5.02 -29.22
N LEU A 17 -22.60 -5.92 -29.25
CA LEU A 17 -22.55 -7.16 -28.50
C LEU A 17 -21.42 -8.09 -28.99
N GLN A 18 -21.22 -8.22 -30.30
CA GLN A 18 -20.11 -8.98 -30.89
C GLN A 18 -18.74 -8.42 -30.46
N TYR A 19 -18.58 -7.10 -30.39
CA TYR A 19 -17.37 -6.47 -29.84
C TYR A 19 -17.16 -6.81 -28.37
N LEU A 20 -18.20 -6.69 -27.54
CA LEU A 20 -18.12 -7.00 -26.11
C LEU A 20 -17.73 -8.47 -25.87
N LEU A 21 -18.38 -9.40 -26.59
CA LEU A 21 -18.08 -10.83 -26.49
C LEU A 21 -16.66 -11.15 -26.97
N GLY A 22 -16.21 -10.56 -28.09
CA GLY A 22 -14.86 -10.74 -28.60
C GLY A 22 -13.79 -10.23 -27.66
N MET A 23 -13.95 -9.01 -27.14
CA MET A 23 -13.04 -8.42 -26.16
C MET A 23 -13.01 -9.24 -24.86
N TYR A 24 -14.16 -9.68 -24.37
CA TYR A 24 -14.26 -10.55 -23.19
C TYR A 24 -13.52 -11.88 -23.40
N ALA A 25 -13.78 -12.57 -24.52
CA ALA A 25 -13.11 -13.82 -24.87
C ALA A 25 -11.58 -13.63 -24.93
N SER A 26 -11.12 -12.59 -25.61
CA SER A 26 -9.68 -12.26 -25.68
C SER A 26 -9.08 -12.00 -24.30
N SER A 27 -9.75 -11.23 -23.45
CA SER A 27 -9.26 -10.86 -22.11
C SER A 27 -9.21 -12.04 -21.12
N THR A 28 -10.02 -13.08 -21.36
CA THR A 28 -10.07 -14.29 -20.53
C THR A 28 -9.10 -15.38 -21.00
N GLY A 29 -8.21 -15.06 -21.94
CA GLY A 29 -7.21 -16.00 -22.46
C GLY A 29 -7.78 -17.02 -23.47
N THR A 30 -8.93 -16.73 -24.08
CA THR A 30 -9.49 -17.59 -25.13
C THR A 30 -8.54 -17.68 -26.31
N SER A 31 -8.34 -18.89 -26.85
CA SER A 31 -7.42 -19.09 -27.97
C SER A 31 -7.86 -18.34 -29.23
N VAL A 32 -6.90 -17.88 -30.05
CA VAL A 32 -7.19 -17.20 -31.32
C VAL A 32 -8.07 -18.05 -32.24
N ARG A 33 -7.87 -19.38 -32.26
CA ARG A 33 -8.69 -20.32 -33.04
C ARG A 33 -10.14 -20.32 -32.57
N THR A 34 -10.37 -20.32 -31.26
CA THR A 34 -11.72 -20.24 -30.69
C THR A 34 -12.39 -18.92 -31.05
N ILE A 35 -11.67 -17.79 -30.98
CA ILE A 35 -12.19 -16.48 -31.40
C ILE A 35 -12.57 -16.49 -32.89
N GLN A 36 -11.77 -17.11 -33.75
CA GLN A 36 -12.09 -17.25 -35.18
C GLN A 36 -13.34 -18.10 -35.42
N VAL A 37 -13.57 -19.15 -34.63
CA VAL A 37 -14.83 -19.93 -34.69
C VAL A 37 -16.02 -19.08 -34.25
N LEU A 38 -15.88 -18.28 -33.19
CA LEU A 38 -16.93 -17.37 -32.72
C LEU A 38 -17.24 -16.28 -33.76
N ASP A 39 -16.22 -15.73 -34.42
CA ASP A 39 -16.34 -14.78 -35.53
C ASP A 39 -17.07 -15.40 -36.72
N ALA A 40 -16.66 -16.59 -37.17
CA ALA A 40 -17.33 -17.32 -38.24
C ALA A 40 -18.79 -17.67 -37.91
N ALA A 41 -19.12 -17.84 -36.63
CA ALA A 41 -20.49 -18.07 -36.14
C ALA A 41 -21.31 -16.77 -35.95
N GLY A 42 -20.73 -15.60 -36.18
CA GLY A 42 -21.37 -14.29 -35.97
C GLY A 42 -21.57 -13.93 -34.50
N LEU A 43 -20.84 -14.57 -33.58
CA LEU A 43 -20.93 -14.37 -32.13
C LEU A 43 -19.92 -13.34 -31.59
N SER A 44 -18.85 -13.09 -32.35
CA SER A 44 -17.75 -12.19 -31.99
C SER A 44 -17.31 -11.43 -33.24
N VAL A 45 -16.57 -10.35 -33.06
CA VAL A 45 -15.74 -9.79 -34.13
C VAL A 45 -14.45 -10.61 -34.30
N SER A 46 -13.81 -10.49 -35.46
CA SER A 46 -12.56 -11.18 -35.77
C SER A 46 -11.40 -10.76 -34.86
N HIS A 47 -10.44 -11.66 -34.64
CA HIS A 47 -9.26 -11.37 -33.81
C HIS A 47 -8.46 -10.13 -34.27
N PRO A 48 -8.22 -9.88 -35.57
CA PRO A 48 -7.59 -8.63 -36.02
C PRO A 48 -8.39 -7.38 -35.66
N THR A 49 -9.73 -7.46 -35.68
CA THR A 49 -10.62 -6.36 -35.29
C THR A 49 -10.52 -6.08 -33.79
N ILE A 50 -10.43 -7.13 -32.97
CA ILE A 50 -10.18 -7.02 -31.53
C ILE A 50 -8.86 -6.28 -31.28
N LEU A 51 -7.75 -6.72 -31.90
CA LEU A 51 -6.44 -6.09 -31.73
C LEU A 51 -6.43 -4.62 -32.19
N LYS A 52 -7.04 -4.32 -33.33
CA LYS A 52 -7.18 -2.94 -33.82
C LYS A 52 -7.96 -2.07 -32.83
N THR A 53 -9.01 -2.63 -32.23
CA THR A 53 -9.83 -1.95 -31.22
C THR A 53 -9.04 -1.68 -29.95
N ILE A 54 -8.29 -2.67 -29.45
CA ILE A 54 -7.39 -2.51 -28.30
C ILE A 54 -6.39 -1.39 -28.55
N ASN A 55 -5.72 -1.38 -29.71
CA ASN A 55 -4.76 -0.34 -30.07
C ASN A 55 -5.42 1.05 -30.13
N THR A 56 -6.61 1.13 -30.74
CA THR A 56 -7.36 2.40 -30.83
C THR A 56 -7.73 2.93 -29.45
N ILE A 57 -8.19 2.06 -28.55
CA ILE A 57 -8.51 2.45 -27.16
C ILE A 57 -7.23 2.87 -26.43
N ALA A 58 -6.13 2.13 -26.58
CA ALA A 58 -4.86 2.48 -25.97
C ALA A 58 -4.37 3.86 -26.42
N ASP A 59 -4.42 4.15 -27.72
CA ASP A 59 -4.06 5.46 -28.27
C ASP A 59 -4.96 6.58 -27.72
N GLN A 60 -6.27 6.34 -27.65
CA GLN A 60 -7.22 7.30 -27.06
C GLN A 60 -6.90 7.60 -25.60
N VAL A 61 -6.61 6.58 -24.80
CA VAL A 61 -6.27 6.76 -23.38
C VAL A 61 -4.94 7.50 -23.22
N VAL A 62 -3.92 7.19 -24.03
CA VAL A 62 -2.64 7.92 -24.04
C VAL A 62 -2.84 9.38 -24.46
N ASN A 63 -3.76 9.67 -25.38
CA ASN A 63 -4.11 11.04 -25.75
C ASN A 63 -4.79 11.80 -24.59
N LEU A 64 -5.73 11.16 -23.88
CA LEU A 64 -6.35 11.75 -22.68
C LEU A 64 -5.33 11.99 -21.56
N ALA A 65 -4.41 11.04 -21.36
CA ALA A 65 -3.28 11.22 -20.44
C ALA A 65 -2.41 12.41 -20.84
N ARG A 66 -2.14 12.57 -22.15
CA ARG A 66 -1.37 13.69 -22.69
C ARG A 66 -2.05 15.02 -22.39
N GLU A 67 -3.36 15.11 -22.59
CA GLU A 67 -4.13 16.30 -22.22
C GLU A 67 -4.06 16.57 -20.71
N LEU A 68 -4.22 15.55 -19.88
CA LEU A 68 -4.13 15.69 -18.42
C LEU A 68 -2.75 16.18 -17.95
N THR A 69 -1.65 15.88 -18.66
CA THR A 69 -0.32 16.37 -18.25
C THR A 69 -0.16 17.89 -18.31
N PHE A 70 -1.09 18.61 -18.95
CA PHE A 70 -1.15 20.06 -18.85
C PHE A 70 -1.71 20.55 -17.52
N GLU A 71 -2.48 19.73 -16.80
CA GLU A 71 -3.09 20.06 -15.51
C GLU A 71 -2.32 19.46 -14.33
N PRO A 72 -2.60 19.85 -13.08
CA PRO A 72 -2.10 19.12 -11.91
C PRO A 72 -2.46 17.63 -11.98
N HIS A 73 -1.44 16.78 -11.82
CA HIS A 73 -1.58 15.34 -11.90
C HIS A 73 -0.53 14.64 -11.04
N ASN A 74 -0.81 13.37 -10.69
CA ASN A 74 0.16 12.47 -10.08
C ASN A 74 0.58 11.42 -11.10
N PHE A 75 1.89 11.18 -11.18
CA PHE A 75 2.45 10.12 -11.99
C PHE A 75 2.94 8.99 -11.08
N THR A 76 2.49 7.77 -11.36
CA THR A 76 2.94 6.58 -10.64
C THR A 76 3.24 5.48 -11.64
N TYR A 77 4.14 4.59 -11.28
CA TYR A 77 4.40 3.38 -12.04
C TYR A 77 4.80 2.28 -11.07
N ASP A 78 4.61 1.04 -11.51
CA ASP A 78 5.08 -0.14 -10.81
C ASP A 78 5.57 -1.16 -11.84
N ASN A 79 6.32 -2.13 -11.37
CA ASN A 79 6.82 -3.22 -12.18
C ASN A 79 5.66 -4.12 -12.62
N ILE A 80 5.71 -4.56 -13.86
CA ILE A 80 4.80 -5.56 -14.40
C ILE A 80 5.60 -6.69 -15.03
N ASP A 81 5.24 -7.91 -14.68
CA ASP A 81 5.79 -9.12 -15.26
C ASP A 81 4.75 -9.74 -16.20
N MET A 82 5.06 -9.77 -17.49
CA MET A 82 4.20 -10.35 -18.51
C MET A 82 4.75 -11.71 -18.92
N SER A 83 4.00 -12.78 -18.65
CA SER A 83 4.32 -14.11 -19.18
C SER A 83 3.86 -14.23 -20.63
N GLY A 84 4.80 -14.50 -21.53
CA GLY A 84 4.51 -14.83 -22.93
C GLY A 84 4.23 -16.31 -23.18
N SER A 85 4.21 -17.15 -22.12
CA SER A 85 4.09 -18.60 -22.24
C SER A 85 3.20 -19.20 -21.15
N ILE A 86 2.36 -20.16 -21.53
CA ILE A 86 1.57 -20.97 -20.60
C ILE A 86 2.37 -22.11 -19.95
N HIS A 87 3.57 -22.41 -20.46
CA HIS A 87 4.42 -23.48 -19.93
C HIS A 87 5.27 -22.98 -18.76
N VAL A 88 5.26 -23.71 -17.65
CA VAL A 88 5.91 -23.36 -16.38
C VAL A 88 7.45 -23.49 -16.43
N GLU A 89 7.98 -24.40 -17.25
CA GLU A 89 9.41 -24.74 -17.25
C GLU A 89 10.26 -23.79 -18.12
N GLN A 90 11.18 -23.01 -17.55
CA GLN A 90 12.13 -22.22 -18.33
C GLN A 90 13.45 -22.99 -18.47
N THR A 91 13.87 -23.30 -19.70
CA THR A 91 15.20 -23.86 -19.95
C THR A 91 16.24 -22.74 -20.01
N LYS A 92 17.50 -23.05 -19.66
CA LYS A 92 18.59 -22.07 -19.57
C LYS A 92 18.84 -21.32 -20.89
N ASP A 93 18.62 -22.00 -22.02
CA ASP A 93 18.90 -21.47 -23.36
C ASP A 93 17.66 -20.91 -24.07
N ALA A 94 16.48 -20.99 -23.44
CA ALA A 94 15.25 -20.42 -24.00
C ALA A 94 15.14 -18.92 -23.70
N VAL A 95 14.45 -18.20 -24.58
CA VAL A 95 14.04 -16.81 -24.34
C VAL A 95 13.26 -16.73 -23.03
N ALA A 96 13.56 -15.70 -22.23
CA ALA A 96 12.85 -15.44 -20.99
C ALA A 96 11.34 -15.43 -21.23
N LYS A 97 10.63 -16.35 -20.56
CA LYS A 97 9.18 -16.50 -20.68
C LYS A 97 8.43 -15.34 -20.06
N VAL A 98 9.03 -14.77 -19.02
CA VAL A 98 8.54 -13.57 -18.34
C VAL A 98 9.37 -12.40 -18.83
N ARG A 99 8.68 -11.37 -19.30
CA ARG A 99 9.28 -10.07 -19.59
C ARG A 99 8.85 -9.10 -18.51
N SER A 100 9.82 -8.59 -17.78
CA SER A 100 9.61 -7.49 -16.85
C SER A 100 9.55 -6.17 -17.60
N GLY A 101 8.75 -5.25 -17.09
CA GLY A 101 8.62 -3.89 -17.58
C GLY A 101 8.02 -3.00 -16.50
N CYS A 102 7.66 -1.78 -16.86
CA CYS A 102 6.95 -0.87 -15.99
C CYS A 102 5.59 -0.51 -16.59
N PHE A 103 4.56 -0.57 -15.76
CA PHE A 103 3.23 -0.09 -16.09
C PHE A 103 2.99 1.24 -15.40
N CYS A 104 2.69 2.26 -16.20
CA CYS A 104 2.56 3.63 -15.73
C CYS A 104 1.10 4.07 -15.71
N LEU A 105 0.75 4.88 -14.73
CA LEU A 105 -0.56 5.50 -14.54
C LEU A 105 -0.38 6.99 -14.27
N ILE A 106 -1.25 7.80 -14.87
CA ILE A 106 -1.41 9.21 -14.48
C ILE A 106 -2.78 9.37 -13.81
N TYR A 107 -2.79 10.01 -12.64
CA TYR A 107 -3.99 10.34 -11.89
C TYR A 107 -4.29 11.82 -11.97
N HIS A 108 -5.57 12.14 -12.15
CA HIS A 108 -6.03 13.51 -11.94
C HIS A 108 -6.00 13.83 -10.43
N THR A 109 -5.34 14.93 -10.05
CA THR A 109 -5.25 15.32 -8.64
C THR A 109 -6.47 16.14 -8.23
N VAL A 110 -7.39 15.52 -7.50
CA VAL A 110 -8.58 16.19 -6.98
C VAL A 110 -8.20 17.17 -5.87
N GLY A 111 -8.73 18.40 -5.94
CA GLY A 111 -8.55 19.42 -4.90
C GLY A 111 -7.31 20.30 -5.04
N VAL A 112 -6.44 20.04 -6.02
CA VAL A 112 -5.31 20.92 -6.33
C VAL A 112 -5.78 22.10 -7.18
N LYS A 113 -5.98 23.26 -6.55
CA LYS A 113 -6.42 24.49 -7.22
C LYS A 113 -5.27 25.32 -7.79
N ASP A 114 -4.08 25.21 -7.21
CA ASP A 114 -2.88 25.96 -7.61
C ASP A 114 -1.71 24.98 -7.78
N ARG A 115 -1.03 25.06 -8.93
CA ARG A 115 0.17 24.27 -9.24
C ARG A 115 1.30 24.51 -8.24
N LYS A 116 1.32 25.66 -7.57
CA LYS A 116 2.30 25.97 -6.53
C LYS A 116 2.27 24.95 -5.38
N HIS A 117 1.13 24.30 -5.12
CA HIS A 117 1.03 23.23 -4.13
C HIS A 117 1.77 21.95 -4.53
N MET A 118 2.10 21.79 -5.82
CA MET A 118 2.81 20.63 -6.36
C MET A 118 4.32 20.88 -6.46
N LEU A 119 4.80 22.09 -6.17
CA LEU A 119 6.21 22.43 -6.31
C LEU A 119 7.07 21.65 -5.31
N LEU A 120 8.09 20.96 -5.83
CA LEU A 120 9.08 20.29 -5.01
C LEU A 120 10.02 21.29 -4.29
N ALA A 121 10.27 22.46 -4.89
CA ALA A 121 11.23 23.43 -4.37
C ALA A 121 10.93 23.92 -2.94
N PRO A 122 9.69 24.33 -2.57
CA PRO A 122 9.36 24.65 -1.18
C PRO A 122 9.60 23.49 -0.21
N ILE A 123 9.27 22.25 -0.62
CA ILE A 123 9.48 21.06 0.21
C ILE A 123 10.97 20.85 0.47
N LEU A 124 11.82 20.96 -0.57
CA LEU A 124 13.27 20.84 -0.43
C LEU A 124 13.87 21.95 0.42
N GLN A 125 13.40 23.19 0.27
CA GLN A 125 13.84 24.31 1.11
C GLN A 125 13.45 24.09 2.58
N ASN A 126 12.23 23.63 2.85
CA ASN A 126 11.79 23.30 4.20
C ASN A 126 12.62 22.14 4.77
N LEU A 127 12.93 21.12 3.97
CA LEU A 127 13.78 20.00 4.38
C LEU A 127 15.22 20.44 4.69
N GLN A 128 15.77 21.41 3.96
CA GLN A 128 17.09 21.98 4.24
C GLN A 128 17.12 22.80 5.53
N LYS A 129 16.01 23.48 5.85
CA LYS A 129 15.84 24.26 7.07
C LYS A 129 15.34 23.44 8.27
N ALA A 130 14.90 22.21 8.02
CA ALA A 130 14.35 21.35 9.06
C ALA A 130 15.42 21.02 10.10
N ILE A 131 15.08 21.28 11.36
CA ILE A 131 15.86 20.83 12.51
C ILE A 131 15.67 19.30 12.62
N PRO A 132 16.71 18.53 13.00
CA PRO A 132 16.51 17.11 13.32
C PRO A 132 15.36 16.94 14.32
N LEU A 133 14.38 16.11 13.96
CA LEU A 133 13.25 15.82 14.84
C LEU A 133 13.74 15.04 16.06
N ASP A 134 13.36 15.50 17.24
CA ASP A 134 13.45 14.72 18.47
C ASP A 134 12.23 13.78 18.60
N ALA A 135 12.34 12.76 19.45
CA ALA A 135 11.23 11.88 19.80
C ALA A 135 10.02 12.66 20.32
N PHE A 136 10.22 13.83 20.93
CA PHE A 136 9.15 14.72 21.38
C PHE A 136 8.38 15.36 20.21
N ASP A 137 9.06 15.71 19.11
CA ASP A 137 8.45 16.36 17.95
C ASP A 137 7.53 15.42 17.17
N ILE A 138 7.73 14.11 17.32
CA ILE A 138 6.93 13.07 16.68
C ILE A 138 5.85 12.51 17.60
N GLN A 139 5.66 13.02 18.82
CA GLN A 139 4.60 12.52 19.71
C GLN A 139 3.21 12.88 19.15
N PRO A 140 2.24 11.96 19.22
CA PRO A 140 0.88 12.27 18.81
C PRO A 140 0.30 13.32 19.76
N THR A 141 -0.39 14.32 19.19
CA THR A 141 -1.10 15.33 19.99
C THR A 141 -2.23 14.69 20.80
N GLN A 142 -2.69 15.36 21.86
CA GLN A 142 -3.83 14.88 22.66
C GLN A 142 -5.11 14.66 21.82
N ILE A 143 -5.28 15.44 20.74
CA ILE A 143 -6.40 15.26 19.81
C ILE A 143 -6.23 13.95 19.04
N GLN A 144 -5.04 13.70 18.47
CA GLN A 144 -4.73 12.48 17.73
C GLN A 144 -4.85 11.23 18.61
N ILE A 145 -4.37 11.29 19.86
CA ILE A 145 -4.51 10.20 20.84
C ILE A 145 -6.00 9.89 21.07
N LYS A 146 -6.83 10.91 21.31
CA LYS A 146 -8.28 10.73 21.51
C LYS A 146 -8.97 10.19 20.27
N CYS A 147 -8.58 10.67 19.09
CA CYS A 147 -9.07 10.15 17.81
C CYS A 147 -8.73 8.66 17.68
N PHE A 148 -7.46 8.29 17.81
CA PHE A 148 -7.03 6.90 17.71
C PHE A 148 -7.70 5.99 18.74
N GLN A 149 -7.84 6.44 19.99
CA GLN A 149 -8.58 5.71 21.03
C GLN A 149 -10.03 5.46 20.62
N HIS A 150 -10.72 6.48 20.07
CA HIS A 150 -12.08 6.31 19.54
C HIS A 150 -12.11 5.27 18.42
N GLN A 151 -11.17 5.31 17.48
CA GLN A 151 -11.13 4.34 16.38
C GLN A 151 -10.83 2.92 16.88
N SER A 152 -9.91 2.75 17.84
CA SER A 152 -9.61 1.45 18.45
C SER A 152 -10.80 0.87 19.19
N ILE A 153 -11.50 1.68 20.00
CA ILE A 153 -12.75 1.28 20.65
C ILE A 153 -13.79 0.84 19.61
N THR A 154 -13.89 1.58 18.50
CA THR A 154 -14.78 1.25 17.40
C THR A 154 -14.41 -0.09 16.77
N ASN A 155 -13.13 -0.34 16.48
CA ASN A 155 -12.67 -1.62 15.94
C ASN A 155 -12.98 -2.80 16.88
N ILE A 156 -12.83 -2.63 18.20
CA ILE A 156 -13.20 -3.65 19.21
C ILE A 156 -14.70 -3.94 19.22
N ILE A 157 -15.54 -2.92 19.02
CA ILE A 157 -17.00 -3.09 18.95
C ILE A 157 -17.41 -3.73 17.62
N LEU A 158 -16.78 -3.32 16.52
CA LEU A 158 -17.08 -3.86 15.19
C LEU A 158 -16.61 -5.31 15.04
N SER A 159 -15.58 -5.77 15.75
CA SER A 159 -15.23 -7.19 15.77
C SER A 159 -16.36 -8.03 16.37
N LEU A 160 -16.99 -7.57 17.47
CA LEU A 160 -18.19 -8.21 18.02
C LEU A 160 -19.34 -8.22 17.01
N ALA A 161 -19.57 -7.09 16.33
CA ALA A 161 -20.62 -6.95 15.32
C ALA A 161 -20.38 -7.79 14.06
N CYS A 162 -19.12 -8.07 13.70
CA CYS A 162 -18.77 -8.88 12.54
C CYS A 162 -18.90 -10.37 12.80
N GLN A 163 -18.59 -10.81 14.02
CA GLN A 163 -18.46 -12.23 14.35
C GLN A 163 -19.66 -12.80 15.11
N SER A 164 -20.58 -11.95 15.60
CA SER A 164 -21.75 -12.39 16.37
C SER A 164 -23.06 -11.81 15.81
N LYS A 165 -23.94 -12.70 15.33
CA LYS A 165 -25.21 -12.35 14.67
C LYS A 165 -26.10 -11.39 15.49
N PRO A 166 -26.30 -11.59 16.81
CA PRO A 166 -27.10 -10.68 17.63
C PRO A 166 -26.62 -9.22 17.62
N PHE A 167 -25.34 -8.97 17.32
CA PHE A 167 -24.74 -7.64 17.31
C PHE A 167 -24.60 -7.03 15.91
N HIS A 168 -25.13 -7.67 14.86
CA HIS A 168 -25.04 -7.15 13.49
C HIS A 168 -25.59 -5.73 13.32
N TYR A 169 -26.58 -5.33 14.13
CA TYR A 169 -27.17 -3.99 14.11
C TYR A 169 -26.14 -2.89 14.41
N LEU A 170 -25.07 -3.19 15.16
CA LEU A 170 -24.02 -2.23 15.51
C LEU A 170 -23.25 -1.73 14.28
N LYS A 171 -23.21 -2.50 13.19
CA LYS A 171 -22.55 -2.09 11.93
C LYS A 171 -23.16 -0.83 11.32
N GLN A 172 -24.41 -0.52 11.64
CA GLN A 172 -25.14 0.64 11.14
C GLN A 172 -25.37 1.70 12.22
N HIS A 173 -25.00 1.44 13.47
CA HIS A 173 -25.26 2.35 14.58
C HIS A 173 -24.35 3.59 14.47
N PRO A 174 -24.89 4.82 14.37
CA PRO A 174 -24.12 6.03 14.06
C PRO A 174 -23.04 6.34 15.11
N ASP A 175 -23.36 6.19 16.40
CA ASP A 175 -22.41 6.48 17.48
C ASP A 175 -21.27 5.47 17.63
N LEU A 176 -21.36 4.34 16.93
CA LEU A 176 -20.42 3.22 16.96
C LEU A 176 -19.70 3.08 15.62
N GLN A 177 -19.69 4.15 14.82
CA GLN A 177 -18.89 4.24 13.61
C GLN A 177 -17.57 4.96 13.87
N HIS A 178 -16.61 4.68 13.00
CA HIS A 178 -15.37 5.44 12.93
C HIS A 178 -15.71 6.91 12.67
N LYS A 179 -15.09 7.81 13.43
CA LYS A 179 -15.23 9.25 13.19
C LYS A 179 -14.34 9.64 12.02
N PRO A 180 -14.86 10.34 11.00
CA PRO A 180 -14.02 10.83 9.92
C PRO A 180 -13.02 11.86 10.46
N CYS A 181 -11.73 11.73 10.12
CA CYS A 181 -10.70 12.70 10.51
C CYS A 181 -10.39 13.66 9.35
N ARG A 182 -10.01 13.12 8.19
CA ARG A 182 -9.84 13.85 6.92
C ARG A 182 -10.27 12.96 5.78
N LEU A 183 -11.59 12.73 5.72
CA LEU A 183 -12.22 11.97 4.66
C LEU A 183 -12.11 12.76 3.35
N LEU A 184 -11.81 12.06 2.25
CA LEU A 184 -12.01 12.64 0.92
C LEU A 184 -13.47 13.10 0.75
N PRO A 185 -13.71 14.18 -0.03
CA PRO A 185 -15.07 14.63 -0.30
C PRO A 185 -15.96 13.48 -0.81
N PRO A 186 -17.25 13.44 -0.43
CA PRO A 186 -18.15 12.41 -0.90
C PRO A 186 -18.21 12.42 -2.43
N ASN A 187 -18.34 11.24 -3.04
CA ASN A 187 -18.33 11.04 -4.49
C ASN A 187 -17.00 11.35 -5.19
N THR A 188 -15.91 11.59 -4.45
CA THR A 188 -14.57 11.63 -5.04
C THR A 188 -14.27 10.28 -5.69
N LYS A 189 -14.07 10.29 -7.00
CA LYS A 189 -13.64 9.11 -7.76
C LYS A 189 -12.23 9.35 -8.26
N THR A 190 -11.36 8.38 -8.05
CA THR A 190 -10.04 8.37 -8.66
C THR A 190 -10.21 8.27 -10.17
N VAL A 191 -9.77 9.29 -10.89
CA VAL A 191 -9.69 9.27 -12.36
C VAL A 191 -8.24 9.05 -12.74
N PHE A 192 -7.99 8.02 -13.53
CA PHE A 192 -6.65 7.67 -13.98
C PHE A 192 -6.65 7.20 -15.42
N TYR A 193 -5.51 7.40 -16.08
CA TYR A 193 -5.31 7.01 -17.47
C TYR A 193 -4.09 6.09 -17.55
N PRO A 194 -4.29 4.79 -17.90
CA PRO A 194 -3.19 3.87 -18.07
C PRO A 194 -2.38 4.18 -19.34
N LEU A 195 -1.10 3.86 -19.27
CA LEU A 195 -0.13 4.18 -20.32
C LEU A 195 0.41 2.91 -20.94
N CYS A 196 1.17 3.05 -22.03
CA CYS A 196 1.82 1.90 -22.64
C CYS A 196 2.88 1.33 -21.70
N VAL A 197 2.90 0.01 -21.55
CA VAL A 197 3.94 -0.70 -20.81
C VAL A 197 5.28 -0.48 -21.51
N THR A 198 6.32 -0.21 -20.71
CA THR A 198 7.69 -0.08 -21.20
C THR A 198 8.54 -1.24 -20.71
N SER A 199 9.54 -1.66 -21.49
CA SER A 199 10.50 -2.70 -21.07
C SER A 199 11.63 -2.17 -20.19
N LYS A 200 11.56 -0.89 -19.82
CA LYS A 200 12.51 -0.25 -18.91
C LYS A 200 12.28 -0.76 -17.49
N GLU A 201 13.37 -1.11 -16.81
CA GLU A 201 13.32 -1.70 -15.48
C GLU A 201 13.47 -0.62 -14.39
N GLU A 202 12.62 -0.65 -13.35
CA GLU A 202 12.65 0.33 -12.25
C GLU A 202 13.79 0.08 -11.24
N LYS A 203 14.44 -1.08 -11.26
CA LYS A 203 15.35 -1.49 -10.17
C LYS A 203 16.60 -0.61 -10.02
N THR A 204 16.91 0.23 -11.00
CA THR A 204 18.07 1.14 -10.96
C THR A 204 17.63 2.61 -10.99
N VAL A 205 18.49 3.50 -10.48
CA VAL A 205 18.25 4.95 -10.56
C VAL A 205 18.10 5.38 -12.02
N GLN A 206 18.97 4.88 -12.90
CA GLN A 206 18.91 5.18 -14.34
C GLN A 206 17.59 4.70 -14.95
N GLY A 207 17.17 3.48 -14.65
CA GLY A 207 15.92 2.93 -15.15
C GLY A 207 14.68 3.73 -14.70
N ASN A 208 14.67 4.26 -13.48
CA ASN A 208 13.64 5.21 -13.04
C ASN A 208 13.64 6.49 -13.88
N LEU A 209 14.82 7.07 -14.14
CA LEU A 209 14.93 8.26 -15.00
C LEU A 209 14.49 7.96 -16.44
N ASP A 210 14.82 6.79 -16.96
CA ASP A 210 14.45 6.36 -18.30
C ASP A 210 12.93 6.13 -18.43
N ASN A 211 12.27 5.65 -17.37
CA ASN A 211 10.81 5.55 -17.30
C ASN A 211 10.16 6.93 -17.38
N HIS A 212 10.71 7.92 -16.67
CA HIS A 212 10.20 9.29 -16.73
C HIS A 212 10.37 9.89 -18.13
N ASN A 213 11.53 9.68 -18.75
CA ASN A 213 11.79 10.10 -20.13
C ASN A 213 10.85 9.40 -21.11
N ASP A 214 10.62 8.09 -20.93
CA ASP A 214 9.65 7.34 -21.74
C ASP A 214 8.28 7.99 -21.71
N PHE A 215 7.81 8.25 -20.49
CA PHE A 215 6.49 8.76 -20.28
C PHE A 215 6.34 10.17 -20.85
N TYR A 216 7.11 11.13 -20.34
CA TYR A 216 6.91 12.53 -20.70
C TYR A 216 7.36 12.81 -22.13
N ILE A 217 8.55 12.36 -22.51
CA ILE A 217 9.13 12.73 -23.81
C ILE A 217 8.52 11.88 -24.92
N HIS A 218 8.43 10.55 -24.75
CA HIS A 218 7.98 9.68 -25.84
C HIS A 218 6.46 9.51 -25.90
N GLN A 219 5.82 9.10 -24.80
CA GLN A 219 4.38 8.81 -24.82
C GLN A 219 3.53 10.09 -24.82
N MET A 220 3.87 11.05 -23.95
CA MET A 220 3.16 12.33 -23.82
C MET A 220 3.64 13.37 -24.83
N ARG A 221 4.73 13.11 -25.56
CA ARG A 221 5.29 14.02 -26.59
C ARG A 221 5.61 15.41 -26.03
N ARG A 222 6.07 15.47 -24.79
CA ARG A 222 6.53 16.69 -24.13
C ARG A 222 7.95 16.99 -24.59
N ASN A 223 8.11 18.01 -25.42
CA ASN A 223 9.41 18.34 -26.00
C ASN A 223 10.13 19.32 -25.08
N ALA A 224 11.10 18.81 -24.31
CA ALA A 224 11.91 19.65 -23.43
C ALA A 224 12.73 20.74 -24.16
N LYS A 225 12.86 20.65 -25.49
CA LYS A 225 13.58 21.64 -26.32
C LYS A 225 12.67 22.69 -26.96
N ASP A 226 11.36 22.51 -26.89
CA ASP A 226 10.43 23.50 -27.39
C ASP A 226 10.31 24.60 -26.31
N PRO A 227 10.78 25.83 -26.57
CA PRO A 227 10.75 26.92 -25.59
C PRO A 227 9.32 27.29 -25.19
N ASP A 228 8.32 26.95 -26.01
CA ASP A 228 6.90 27.17 -25.70
C ASP A 228 6.29 25.99 -24.93
N ASP A 229 6.95 24.82 -24.88
CA ASP A 229 6.54 23.62 -24.12
C ASP A 229 7.34 23.46 -22.83
N VAL A 230 7.40 24.53 -22.01
CA VAL A 230 7.88 24.43 -20.63
C VAL A 230 6.86 23.66 -19.79
N ASN A 231 6.89 22.34 -19.91
CA ASN A 231 5.93 21.43 -19.32
C ASN A 231 6.24 21.12 -17.84
N ALA A 232 5.25 20.55 -17.16
CA ALA A 232 5.31 20.21 -15.74
C ALA A 232 6.49 19.28 -15.38
N TYR A 233 6.96 18.44 -16.32
CA TYR A 233 8.13 17.58 -16.13
C TYR A 233 9.44 18.37 -16.08
N THR A 234 9.70 19.22 -17.07
CA THR A 234 10.91 20.07 -17.10
C THR A 234 11.00 21.03 -15.92
N GLN A 235 9.86 21.53 -15.45
CA GLN A 235 9.74 22.37 -14.25
C GLN A 235 9.72 21.58 -12.94
N HIS A 236 9.76 20.25 -13.00
CA HIS A 236 9.69 19.37 -11.82
C HIS A 236 8.43 19.60 -10.95
N LEU A 237 7.31 20.04 -11.56
CA LEU A 237 6.04 20.29 -10.86
C LEU A 237 5.27 19.01 -10.53
N ILE A 238 5.58 17.92 -11.24
CA ILE A 238 4.88 16.63 -11.14
C ILE A 238 5.36 15.76 -9.98
N PHE A 239 6.47 16.15 -9.35
CA PHE A 239 7.12 15.35 -8.32
C PHE A 239 6.51 15.67 -6.97
N GLN A 240 5.43 14.98 -6.66
CA GLN A 240 4.92 14.93 -5.30
C GLN A 240 5.41 13.68 -4.58
N LEU A 241 5.81 13.87 -3.33
CA LEU A 241 6.05 12.76 -2.43
C LEU A 241 4.69 12.20 -1.99
N GLY A 242 4.29 11.09 -2.60
CA GLY A 242 3.16 10.30 -2.14
C GLY A 242 3.62 9.31 -1.06
N LEU A 243 2.90 9.25 0.06
CA LEU A 243 3.07 8.12 0.97
C LEU A 243 2.41 6.90 0.33
N ALA A 244 3.21 5.91 -0.05
CA ALA A 244 2.72 4.69 -0.65
C ALA A 244 2.05 3.81 0.43
N LEU A 245 0.81 4.15 0.80
CA LEU A 245 0.07 3.61 1.96
C LEU A 245 0.00 2.08 1.95
N PHE A 246 -0.17 1.48 0.76
CA PHE A 246 -0.14 0.04 0.60
C PHE A 246 1.20 -0.55 1.03
N TYR A 247 2.32 -0.01 0.55
CA TYR A 247 3.66 -0.47 0.93
C TYR A 247 3.96 -0.18 2.40
N MET A 248 3.46 0.92 2.95
CA MET A 248 3.54 1.18 4.39
C MET A 248 2.84 0.08 5.19
N LEU A 249 1.61 -0.28 4.84
CA LEU A 249 0.86 -1.36 5.49
C LEU A 249 1.56 -2.72 5.30
N MET A 250 2.05 -3.01 4.09
CA MET A 250 2.81 -4.23 3.79
C MET A 250 4.08 -4.33 4.64
N ASN A 251 4.86 -3.25 4.72
CA ASN A 251 6.07 -3.20 5.53
C ASN A 251 5.74 -3.32 7.03
N LEU A 252 4.66 -2.68 7.50
CA LEU A 252 4.20 -2.81 8.88
C LEU A 252 3.83 -4.26 9.22
N ILE A 253 3.07 -4.92 8.35
CA ILE A 253 2.65 -6.32 8.52
C ILE A 253 3.85 -7.28 8.46
N TRP A 254 4.81 -7.05 7.56
CA TRP A 254 6.03 -7.84 7.49
C TRP A 254 6.94 -7.64 8.70
N ASP A 255 7.13 -6.39 9.14
CA ASP A 255 7.90 -6.10 10.35
C ASP A 255 7.27 -6.73 11.59
N LEU A 256 5.94 -6.64 11.72
CA LEU A 256 5.19 -7.34 12.77
C LEU A 256 5.43 -8.84 12.73
N ARG A 257 5.37 -9.44 11.53
CA ARG A 257 5.65 -10.87 11.36
C ARG A 257 7.06 -11.20 11.82
N LEU A 258 8.08 -10.48 11.37
CA LEU A 258 9.47 -10.77 11.71
C LEU A 258 9.72 -10.66 13.22
N LYS A 259 9.15 -9.65 13.87
CA LYS A 259 9.33 -9.40 15.30
C LYS A 259 8.53 -10.34 16.20
N GLN A 260 7.31 -10.69 15.80
CA GLN A 260 6.36 -11.44 16.63
C GLN A 260 6.14 -12.87 16.14
N TYR A 261 6.98 -13.38 15.23
CA TYR A 261 6.85 -14.75 14.73
C TYR A 261 6.87 -15.76 15.88
N GLY A 262 7.86 -15.63 16.76
CA GLY A 262 8.04 -16.42 17.98
C GLY A 262 8.29 -17.92 17.74
N ASP A 263 8.20 -18.70 18.82
CA ASP A 263 8.26 -20.16 18.79
C ASP A 263 6.85 -20.74 19.04
N LEU A 264 6.60 -21.94 18.52
CA LEU A 264 5.33 -22.66 18.66
C LEU A 264 4.95 -22.88 20.13
N LYS A 265 5.96 -23.01 21.00
CA LYS A 265 5.80 -23.17 22.45
C LYS A 265 5.43 -21.87 23.16
N SER A 266 5.73 -20.73 22.55
CA SER A 266 5.34 -19.42 23.06
C SER A 266 3.87 -19.19 22.71
N MET A 267 3.00 -19.36 23.70
CA MET A 267 1.60 -18.94 23.59
C MET A 267 1.55 -17.48 23.12
N GLY A 268 0.54 -17.12 22.33
CA GLY A 268 0.39 -15.76 21.82
C GLY A 268 1.35 -15.34 20.70
N SER A 269 2.34 -16.16 20.31
CA SER A 269 3.17 -15.92 19.13
C SER A 269 2.38 -16.08 17.82
N LEU A 270 2.86 -15.49 16.72
CA LEU A 270 2.21 -15.66 15.43
C LEU A 270 2.27 -17.10 14.94
N VAL A 271 3.37 -17.83 15.17
CA VAL A 271 3.46 -19.24 14.77
C VAL A 271 2.49 -20.13 15.55
N TYR A 272 2.25 -19.82 16.83
CA TYR A 272 1.18 -20.45 17.62
C TYR A 272 -0.19 -20.24 16.96
N PHE A 273 -0.54 -18.99 16.64
CA PHE A 273 -1.83 -18.70 16.00
C PHE A 273 -1.95 -19.27 14.58
N PHE A 274 -0.89 -19.22 13.77
CA PHE A 274 -0.92 -19.80 12.43
C PHE A 274 -1.09 -21.31 12.47
N THR A 275 -0.51 -21.98 13.47
CA THR A 275 -0.71 -23.42 13.68
C THR A 275 -2.14 -23.70 14.11
N LEU A 276 -2.67 -22.92 15.07
CA LEU A 276 -4.04 -23.04 15.56
C LEU A 276 -5.09 -22.84 14.45
N MET A 277 -4.85 -21.93 13.50
CA MET A 277 -5.73 -21.66 12.36
C MET A 277 -5.40 -22.50 11.12
N GLU A 278 -4.47 -23.46 11.22
CA GLU A 278 -4.00 -24.32 10.12
C GLU A 278 -3.45 -23.55 8.89
N LYS A 279 -2.91 -22.34 9.10
CA LYS A 279 -2.36 -21.46 8.05
C LYS A 279 -0.88 -21.73 7.78
N LYS A 280 -0.50 -22.99 7.51
CA LYS A 280 0.91 -23.42 7.34
C LYS A 280 1.68 -22.62 6.27
N ARG A 281 1.00 -22.12 5.23
CA ARG A 281 1.63 -21.33 4.15
C ARG A 281 2.18 -19.97 4.62
N LEU A 282 1.74 -19.46 5.76
CA LEU A 282 2.21 -18.19 6.32
C LEU A 282 3.56 -18.31 7.06
N ALA A 283 4.01 -19.55 7.30
CA ALA A 283 5.31 -19.84 7.90
C ALA A 283 6.49 -19.63 6.93
N GLY A 284 6.24 -19.59 5.61
CA GLY A 284 7.28 -19.41 4.60
C GLY A 284 7.96 -18.04 4.67
N GLU A 285 9.16 -17.92 4.10
CA GLU A 285 9.96 -16.68 4.11
C GLU A 285 9.22 -15.47 3.52
N LYS A 286 8.44 -15.72 2.46
CA LYS A 286 7.68 -14.70 1.72
C LYS A 286 6.20 -15.10 1.66
N PRO A 287 5.46 -14.93 2.77
CA PRO A 287 4.04 -15.23 2.77
C PRO A 287 3.31 -14.25 1.84
N ASP A 288 2.24 -14.73 1.21
CA ASP A 288 1.32 -13.86 0.47
C ASP A 288 0.78 -12.76 1.39
N PHE A 289 0.86 -11.51 0.92
CA PHE A 289 0.49 -10.32 1.72
C PHE A 289 -0.97 -10.37 2.16
N TRP A 290 -1.88 -10.72 1.25
CA TRP A 290 -3.31 -10.71 1.53
C TRP A 290 -3.69 -11.80 2.53
N ALA A 291 -3.14 -13.01 2.35
CA ALA A 291 -3.33 -14.11 3.28
C ALA A 291 -2.77 -13.79 4.68
N LEU A 292 -1.60 -13.15 4.75
CA LEU A 292 -1.01 -12.72 6.02
C LEU A 292 -1.86 -11.63 6.69
N SER A 293 -2.24 -10.58 5.95
CA SER A 293 -3.08 -9.50 6.46
C SER A 293 -4.41 -10.03 6.99
N ALA A 294 -5.08 -10.92 6.25
CA ALA A 294 -6.33 -11.52 6.66
C ALA A 294 -6.16 -12.37 7.93
N ALA A 295 -5.09 -13.14 8.04
CA ALA A 295 -4.80 -13.94 9.23
C ALA A 295 -4.53 -13.06 10.46
N LEU A 296 -3.78 -11.96 10.32
CA LEU A 296 -3.53 -11.02 11.42
C LEU A 296 -4.83 -10.38 11.93
N LEU A 297 -5.72 -9.97 11.03
CA LEU A 297 -7.03 -9.43 11.42
C LEU A 297 -7.93 -10.50 12.06
N GLN A 298 -7.90 -11.74 11.56
CA GLN A 298 -8.63 -12.85 12.16
C GLN A 298 -8.12 -13.17 13.58
N ILE A 299 -6.81 -13.10 13.81
CA ILE A 299 -6.21 -13.24 15.15
C ILE A 299 -6.70 -12.12 16.06
N LEU A 300 -6.66 -10.87 15.58
CA LEU A 300 -7.15 -9.72 16.36
C LEU A 300 -8.62 -9.87 16.75
N ASP A 301 -9.48 -10.26 15.81
CA ASP A 301 -10.90 -10.52 16.06
C ASP A 301 -11.09 -11.62 17.10
N GLY A 302 -10.32 -12.72 17.00
CA GLY A 302 -10.34 -13.80 18.00
C GLY A 302 -9.93 -13.32 19.39
N ILE A 303 -8.89 -12.48 19.50
CA ILE A 303 -8.44 -11.88 20.76
C ILE A 303 -9.52 -10.98 21.34
N PHE A 304 -10.12 -10.10 20.53
CA PHE A 304 -11.20 -9.22 20.98
C PHE A 304 -12.43 -10.00 21.43
N LEU A 305 -12.84 -11.05 20.72
CA LEU A 305 -13.95 -11.90 21.14
C LEU A 305 -13.67 -12.62 22.46
N ALA A 306 -12.45 -13.10 22.67
CA ALA A 306 -12.05 -13.67 23.95
C ALA A 306 -12.11 -12.63 25.08
N ALA A 307 -11.66 -11.39 24.82
CA ALA A 307 -11.76 -10.30 25.76
C ALA A 307 -13.22 -9.92 26.06
N TRP A 308 -14.09 -9.86 25.05
CA TRP A 308 -15.53 -9.63 25.26
C TRP A 308 -16.17 -10.68 26.16
N LYS A 309 -15.91 -11.97 25.92
CA LYS A 309 -16.42 -13.07 26.76
C LYS A 309 -15.98 -12.91 28.21
N LYS A 310 -14.75 -12.46 28.44
CA LYS A 310 -14.20 -12.30 29.80
C LYS A 310 -14.71 -11.06 30.51
N GLU A 311 -14.83 -9.94 29.80
CA GLU A 311 -15.04 -8.63 30.42
C GLU A 311 -16.50 -8.14 30.40
N CYS A 312 -17.41 -8.79 29.66
CA CYS A 312 -18.82 -8.37 29.63
C CYS A 312 -19.60 -8.72 30.92
N GLY A 313 -19.10 -9.64 31.74
CA GLY A 313 -19.76 -10.07 32.99
C GLY A 313 -20.91 -11.07 32.80
N PHE A 314 -21.10 -11.60 31.59
CA PHE A 314 -22.12 -12.60 31.27
C PHE A 314 -21.48 -13.96 30.97
N PRO A 315 -22.20 -15.08 31.18
CA PRO A 315 -21.67 -16.42 30.92
C PRO A 315 -21.40 -16.70 29.42
N SER A 316 -22.05 -15.96 28.53
CA SER A 316 -21.82 -16.04 27.08
C SER A 316 -22.15 -14.72 26.37
N LEU A 317 -21.71 -14.58 25.12
CA LEU A 317 -22.02 -13.39 24.31
C LEU A 317 -23.51 -13.32 23.93
N GLU A 318 -24.19 -14.47 23.85
CA GLU A 318 -25.63 -14.56 23.61
C GLU A 318 -26.42 -14.06 24.82
N ALA A 319 -26.00 -14.43 26.04
CA ALA A 319 -26.59 -13.91 27.27
C ALA A 319 -26.34 -12.40 27.40
N PHE A 320 -25.15 -11.92 27.03
CA PHE A 320 -24.86 -10.50 26.97
C PHE A 320 -25.74 -9.79 25.93
N ALA A 321 -25.89 -10.34 24.73
CA ALA A 321 -26.76 -9.77 23.71
C ALA A 321 -28.23 -9.71 24.15
N ALA A 322 -28.71 -10.75 24.85
CA ALA A 322 -30.07 -10.81 25.37
C ALA A 322 -30.35 -9.76 26.46
N SER A 323 -29.30 -9.20 27.09
CA SER A 323 -29.44 -8.07 28.02
C SER A 323 -29.69 -6.72 27.33
N ASP A 324 -29.70 -6.67 25.99
CA ASP A 324 -29.84 -5.47 25.16
C ASP A 324 -28.86 -4.35 25.56
N PRO A 325 -27.55 -4.61 25.47
CA PRO A 325 -26.55 -3.70 26.00
C PRO A 325 -26.54 -2.41 25.21
N GLN A 326 -26.75 -1.29 25.92
CA GLN A 326 -26.83 0.02 25.31
C GLN A 326 -25.46 0.47 24.75
N PRO A 327 -25.42 1.32 23.72
CA PRO A 327 -24.16 1.79 23.11
C PRO A 327 -23.14 2.36 24.10
N ILE A 328 -23.59 3.01 25.17
CA ILE A 328 -22.73 3.55 26.24
C ILE A 328 -22.03 2.42 27.00
N GLN A 329 -22.76 1.34 27.32
CA GLN A 329 -22.20 0.16 27.99
C GLN A 329 -21.18 -0.55 27.09
N LEU A 330 -21.50 -0.71 25.80
CA LEU A 330 -20.58 -1.29 24.81
C LEU A 330 -19.28 -0.48 24.71
N LYS A 331 -19.36 0.85 24.65
CA LYS A 331 -18.17 1.74 24.66
C LYS A 331 -17.36 1.60 25.95
N ALA A 332 -18.03 1.52 27.10
CA ALA A 332 -17.35 1.39 28.38
C ALA A 332 -16.56 0.07 28.48
N ILE A 333 -17.16 -1.05 28.06
CA ILE A 333 -16.50 -2.36 28.04
C ILE A 333 -15.38 -2.38 27.01
N ALA A 334 -15.61 -1.88 25.79
CA ALA A 334 -14.58 -1.81 24.75
C ALA A 334 -13.38 -0.93 25.17
N ALA A 335 -13.63 0.19 25.84
CA ALA A 335 -12.57 1.03 26.41
C ALA A 335 -11.80 0.30 27.53
N HIS A 336 -12.50 -0.51 28.34
CA HIS A 336 -11.85 -1.37 29.34
C HIS A 336 -10.96 -2.42 28.66
N ILE A 337 -11.46 -3.10 27.63
CA ILE A 337 -10.71 -4.07 26.82
C ILE A 337 -9.47 -3.41 26.22
N SER A 338 -9.61 -2.24 25.59
CA SER A 338 -8.50 -1.50 24.99
C SER A 338 -7.41 -1.16 26.01
N ARG A 339 -7.78 -0.66 27.20
CA ARG A 339 -6.81 -0.34 28.27
C ARG A 339 -6.11 -1.59 28.83
N LYS A 340 -6.85 -2.68 28.98
CA LYS A 340 -6.36 -3.91 29.61
C LYS A 340 -5.52 -4.76 28.68
N TYR A 341 -5.85 -4.80 27.39
CA TYR A 341 -5.24 -5.72 26.43
C TYR A 341 -4.42 -5.03 25.34
N CYS A 342 -4.69 -3.76 25.00
CA CYS A 342 -4.04 -3.06 23.88
C CYS A 342 -3.09 -1.94 24.31
N THR A 343 -2.83 -1.78 25.61
CA THR A 343 -1.87 -0.79 26.11
C THR A 343 -0.59 -1.53 26.48
N PRO A 344 0.60 -1.05 26.08
CA PRO A 344 1.84 -1.69 26.49
C PRO A 344 1.88 -1.68 28.02
N MET A 345 2.06 -2.84 28.64
CA MET A 345 2.37 -2.86 30.05
C MET A 345 3.72 -2.17 30.19
N LEU A 346 3.71 -0.95 30.75
CA LEU A 346 4.94 -0.35 31.23
C LEU A 346 5.54 -1.39 32.17
N LYS A 347 6.68 -1.97 31.79
CA LYS A 347 7.44 -2.83 32.70
C LYS A 347 7.66 -1.97 33.92
N ALA A 348 6.87 -2.21 34.96
CA ALA A 348 7.11 -1.59 36.24
C ALA A 348 8.58 -1.91 36.51
N LYS A 349 9.39 -0.90 36.84
CA LYS A 349 10.72 -1.13 37.40
C LYS A 349 10.51 -1.77 38.76
N SER A 350 9.99 -3.00 38.79
CA SER A 350 9.80 -3.76 40.00
C SER A 350 11.20 -3.98 40.55
N LYS A 351 11.37 -3.61 41.81
CA LYS A 351 12.50 -4.09 42.60
C LYS A 351 12.60 -5.60 42.38
N PRO A 352 13.82 -6.17 42.30
CA PRO A 352 14.01 -7.60 42.13
C PRO A 352 13.43 -8.35 43.33
N THR A 353 12.13 -8.65 43.30
CA THR A 353 11.48 -9.57 44.21
C THR A 353 11.70 -10.97 43.65
N SER A 354 12.24 -11.84 44.50
CA SER A 354 12.79 -13.17 44.18
C SER A 354 11.77 -14.22 43.77
N GLU A 355 10.54 -13.85 43.44
CA GLU A 355 9.56 -14.80 42.92
C GLU A 355 9.63 -14.83 41.40
N PRO A 356 9.77 -16.02 40.78
CA PRO A 356 9.73 -16.16 39.34
C PRO A 356 8.32 -15.79 38.87
N SER A 357 8.13 -14.54 38.47
CA SER A 357 6.94 -14.10 37.75
C SER A 357 6.72 -15.04 36.58
N SER A 358 5.49 -15.51 36.40
CA SER A 358 5.10 -16.26 35.19
C SER A 358 5.71 -15.54 33.99
N PRO A 359 6.39 -16.23 33.07
CA PRO A 359 7.06 -15.59 31.94
C PRO A 359 6.05 -14.68 31.25
N ASP A 360 6.22 -13.38 31.42
CA ASP A 360 5.34 -12.40 30.81
C ASP A 360 5.32 -12.71 29.32
N ASP A 361 4.12 -12.94 28.79
CA ASP A 361 3.94 -13.23 27.37
C ASP A 361 4.12 -11.94 26.57
N VAL A 362 5.38 -11.52 26.47
CA VAL A 362 5.82 -10.32 25.77
C VAL A 362 5.37 -10.37 24.30
N CYS A 363 5.34 -11.57 23.71
CA CYS A 363 4.84 -11.78 22.35
C CYS A 363 3.35 -11.42 22.26
N HIS A 364 2.52 -11.94 23.17
CA HIS A 364 1.10 -11.60 23.22
C HIS A 364 0.86 -10.11 23.47
N CYS A 365 1.57 -9.50 24.42
CA CYS A 365 1.40 -8.08 24.73
C CYS A 365 1.74 -7.19 23.54
N ASN A 366 2.84 -7.47 22.85
CA ASN A 366 3.22 -6.71 21.66
C ASN A 366 2.24 -6.95 20.52
N LEU A 367 1.82 -8.20 20.29
CA LEU A 367 0.85 -8.51 19.24
C LEU A 367 -0.46 -7.72 19.44
N CYS A 368 -0.95 -7.65 20.68
CA CYS A 368 -2.15 -6.89 21.02
C CYS A 368 -1.99 -5.37 20.89
N LEU A 369 -0.75 -4.85 20.87
CA LEU A 369 -0.46 -3.44 20.62
C LEU A 369 -0.46 -3.09 19.13
N PHE A 370 0.21 -3.91 18.31
CA PHE A 370 0.42 -3.62 16.89
C PHE A 370 -0.78 -3.99 16.01
N LEU A 371 -1.50 -5.06 16.36
CA LEU A 371 -2.66 -5.49 15.55
C LEU A 371 -3.76 -4.43 15.47
N PRO A 372 -4.12 -3.68 16.54
CA PRO A 372 -5.02 -2.53 16.43
C PRO A 372 -4.56 -1.47 15.43
N VAL A 373 -3.25 -1.19 15.35
CA VAL A 373 -2.69 -0.24 14.37
C VAL A 373 -2.85 -0.78 12.95
N VAL A 374 -2.54 -2.06 12.73
CA VAL A 374 -2.75 -2.74 11.44
C VAL A 374 -4.24 -2.69 11.03
N ALA A 375 -5.15 -2.99 11.96
CA ALA A 375 -6.58 -2.93 11.71
C ALA A 375 -7.04 -1.52 11.35
N GLU A 376 -6.53 -0.52 12.06
CA GLU A 376 -6.88 0.88 11.82
C GLU A 376 -6.41 1.36 10.44
N VAL A 377 -5.16 1.10 10.08
CA VAL A 377 -4.63 1.44 8.74
C VAL A 377 -5.42 0.69 7.66
N THR A 378 -5.70 -0.60 7.86
CA THR A 378 -6.47 -1.42 6.90
C THR A 378 -7.90 -0.91 6.72
N ALA A 379 -8.53 -0.40 7.79
CA ALA A 379 -9.87 0.18 7.73
C ALA A 379 -9.90 1.60 7.15
N ALA A 380 -8.84 2.40 7.34
CA ALA A 380 -8.77 3.79 6.91
C ALA A 380 -8.48 3.93 5.40
N ILE A 381 -7.57 3.11 4.85
CA ILE A 381 -7.17 3.14 3.43
C ILE A 381 -8.38 3.07 2.46
N PRO A 382 -9.24 2.05 2.49
CA PRO A 382 -10.35 1.93 1.53
C PRO A 382 -11.42 3.00 1.71
N ARG A 383 -11.46 3.67 2.87
CA ARG A 383 -12.37 4.80 3.12
C ARG A 383 -11.81 6.12 2.60
N GLY A 384 -10.53 6.19 2.23
CA GLY A 384 -9.88 7.44 1.86
C GLY A 384 -9.84 8.45 3.01
N ASP A 385 -9.74 7.96 4.26
CA ASP A 385 -9.62 8.82 5.44
C ASP A 385 -8.16 8.96 5.85
N PHE A 386 -7.47 9.90 5.21
CA PHE A 386 -6.04 10.12 5.44
C PHE A 386 -5.74 10.62 6.86
N GLY A 387 -6.69 11.33 7.47
CA GLY A 387 -6.50 11.88 8.81
C GLY A 387 -6.34 10.78 9.86
N ARG A 388 -7.09 9.67 9.73
CA ARG A 388 -6.94 8.51 10.62
C ARG A 388 -5.57 7.85 10.50
N ILE A 389 -4.96 7.89 9.32
CA ILE A 389 -3.61 7.37 9.08
C ILE A 389 -2.56 8.33 9.65
N GLU A 390 -2.72 9.63 9.41
CA GLU A 390 -1.83 10.67 9.95
C GLU A 390 -1.77 10.65 11.49
N ASP A 391 -2.91 10.41 12.14
CA ASP A 391 -3.02 10.27 13.60
C ASP A 391 -2.16 9.12 14.16
N LEU A 392 -1.77 8.16 13.30
CA LEU A 392 -0.93 7.01 13.65
C LEU A 392 0.55 7.16 13.31
N LEU A 393 0.91 8.08 12.40
CA LEU A 393 2.29 8.16 11.87
C LEU A 393 3.31 8.41 12.99
N SER A 394 2.95 9.23 13.97
CA SER A 394 3.70 9.46 15.20
C SER A 394 4.06 8.16 15.92
N SER A 395 3.06 7.33 16.23
CA SER A 395 3.24 6.06 16.93
C SER A 395 4.10 5.09 16.13
N LEU A 396 3.85 4.99 14.81
CA LEU A 396 4.63 4.15 13.90
C LEU A 396 6.10 4.58 13.81
N THR A 397 6.38 5.88 13.93
CA THR A 397 7.74 6.42 13.83
C THR A 397 8.55 6.15 15.10
N CYS A 398 7.96 6.35 16.29
CA CYS A 398 8.61 6.07 17.57
C CYS A 398 9.09 4.61 17.66
N GLU A 399 8.25 3.66 17.24
CA GLU A 399 8.56 2.22 17.33
C GLU A 399 9.69 1.79 16.40
N GLN A 400 9.80 2.41 15.22
CA GLN A 400 10.92 2.16 14.32
C GLN A 400 12.26 2.65 14.91
N MET A 401 12.26 3.73 15.69
CA MET A 401 13.46 4.25 16.33
C MET A 401 13.96 3.32 17.45
N ASP A 402 13.07 2.81 18.29
CA ASP A 402 13.43 1.88 19.36
C ASP A 402 14.03 0.58 18.83
N THR A 403 13.49 0.07 17.72
CA THR A 403 14.00 -1.14 17.07
C THR A 403 15.45 -0.98 16.59
N ARG A 404 15.82 0.20 16.08
CA ARG A 404 17.21 0.47 15.66
C ARG A 404 18.17 0.46 16.83
N ASN A 405 17.74 0.97 17.98
CA ASN A 405 18.59 1.02 19.17
C ASN A 405 18.80 -0.38 19.76
N SER A 406 17.82 -1.27 19.68
CA SER A 406 17.97 -2.66 20.15
C SER A 406 18.81 -3.55 19.23
N MET A 407 18.87 -3.24 17.92
CA MET A 407 19.63 -4.02 16.93
C MET A 407 21.07 -3.55 16.72
N ARG A 408 21.54 -2.49 17.39
CA ARG A 408 22.97 -2.15 17.34
C ARG A 408 23.75 -3.26 18.05
N PRO A 409 24.57 -4.06 17.34
CA PRO A 409 25.40 -5.04 17.99
C PRO A 409 26.30 -4.30 18.98
N SER A 410 26.27 -4.70 20.25
CA SER A 410 27.28 -4.26 21.21
C SER A 410 28.63 -4.62 20.60
N HIS A 411 29.41 -3.60 20.19
CA HIS A 411 30.73 -3.80 19.62
C HIS A 411 31.66 -4.40 20.69
N HIS A 412 31.62 -5.72 20.84
CA HIS A 412 32.75 -6.49 21.30
C HIS A 412 33.55 -6.87 20.05
N SER A 413 34.74 -6.27 19.98
CA SER A 413 35.70 -6.39 18.92
C SER A 413 36.17 -7.84 18.76
N THR A 414 35.68 -8.53 17.74
CA THR A 414 36.36 -9.69 17.17
C THR A 414 36.48 -9.50 15.66
N SER A 415 37.73 -9.37 15.21
CA SER A 415 38.12 -9.23 13.81
C SER A 415 37.88 -10.56 13.08
N GLY A 416 36.93 -10.57 12.15
CA GLY A 416 36.70 -11.72 11.27
C GLY A 416 36.07 -11.27 9.95
N THR A 417 36.85 -11.33 8.88
CA THR A 417 36.43 -11.09 7.50
C THR A 417 35.38 -12.11 7.05
N ARG A 418 34.18 -11.63 6.70
CA ARG A 418 33.19 -12.40 5.92
C ARG A 418 32.63 -11.54 4.79
N SER A 419 32.81 -12.06 3.57
CA SER A 419 32.17 -11.61 2.34
C SER A 419 30.94 -12.48 2.06
N SER A 420 29.76 -11.91 2.16
CA SER A 420 28.54 -12.42 1.50
C SER A 420 27.52 -11.29 1.47
N GLY A 421 26.95 -11.03 0.29
CA GLY A 421 26.04 -9.91 0.04
C GLY A 421 24.74 -10.04 0.84
N GLU A 422 24.63 -9.26 1.90
CA GLU A 422 23.36 -8.92 2.53
C GLU A 422 22.72 -7.74 1.77
N MET A 423 21.57 -7.99 1.12
CA MET A 423 20.63 -6.91 0.80
C MET A 423 19.98 -6.46 2.11
N GLY A 424 20.65 -5.54 2.81
CA GLY A 424 20.10 -4.90 4.00
C GLY A 424 18.88 -4.03 3.63
N LEU A 425 17.75 -4.32 4.27
CA LEU A 425 16.57 -3.45 4.28
C LEU A 425 16.95 -2.11 4.92
N LEU A 426 17.22 -1.12 4.08
CA LEU A 426 17.45 0.26 4.53
C LEU A 426 16.10 0.86 4.89
N SER A 427 16.03 1.48 6.06
CA SER A 427 14.86 2.22 6.49
C SER A 427 14.49 3.30 5.48
N ILE A 428 13.22 3.70 5.44
CA ILE A 428 12.74 4.80 4.58
C ILE A 428 13.61 6.06 4.75
N GLN A 429 14.08 6.33 5.98
CA GLN A 429 14.99 7.43 6.28
C GLN A 429 16.40 7.23 5.71
N ASP A 430 16.94 6.02 5.69
CA ASP A 430 18.22 5.69 5.05
C ASP A 430 18.12 5.70 3.52
N GLN A 431 16.98 5.31 2.95
CA GLN A 431 16.73 5.46 1.52
C GLN A 431 16.65 6.95 1.13
N LEU A 432 16.02 7.78 1.97
CA LEU A 432 15.98 9.24 1.80
C LEU A 432 17.35 9.91 2.01
N LEU A 433 18.14 9.47 3.00
CA LEU A 433 19.48 9.99 3.29
C LEU A 433 20.56 9.48 2.32
N ARG A 434 20.45 8.26 1.78
CA ARG A 434 21.32 7.80 0.69
C ARG A 434 20.98 8.49 -0.63
N LYS A 435 19.69 8.72 -0.93
CA LYS A 435 19.28 9.64 -2.01
C LYS A 435 19.87 11.05 -1.82
N ARG A 436 19.96 11.55 -0.57
CA ARG A 436 20.59 12.83 -0.21
C ARG A 436 22.09 12.90 -0.55
N ARG A 437 22.85 11.81 -0.39
CA ARG A 437 24.28 11.78 -0.75
C ARG A 437 24.53 11.70 -2.26
N MET A 438 23.70 10.98 -3.01
CA MET A 438 23.89 10.84 -4.46
C MET A 438 23.36 12.06 -5.25
N ASN A 439 22.19 12.60 -4.90
CA ASN A 439 21.61 13.74 -5.64
C ASN A 439 22.36 15.05 -5.39
N CYS A 440 23.00 15.22 -4.23
CA CYS A 440 23.74 16.44 -3.92
C CYS A 440 25.10 16.52 -4.63
N LEU A 441 25.74 15.38 -4.95
CA LEU A 441 27.00 15.34 -5.70
C LEU A 441 26.79 15.41 -7.23
N GLN A 442 25.68 14.88 -7.74
CA GLN A 442 25.44 14.79 -9.18
C GLN A 442 24.82 16.06 -9.77
N CYS A 443 23.89 16.71 -9.05
CA CYS A 443 23.29 17.98 -9.51
C CYS A 443 24.23 19.20 -9.36
N SER A 444 25.17 19.20 -8.40
CA SER A 444 26.16 20.28 -8.27
C SER A 444 27.36 20.09 -9.21
N GLY A 445 27.69 18.86 -9.59
CA GLY A 445 28.80 18.56 -10.51
C GLY A 445 28.48 18.84 -11.98
N GLU A 446 27.28 18.50 -12.44
CA GLU A 446 26.93 18.60 -13.88
C GLU A 446 26.52 20.01 -14.33
N MET A 447 25.96 20.83 -13.45
CA MET A 447 25.63 22.24 -13.77
C MET A 447 26.89 23.14 -13.80
N THR A 448 27.86 22.89 -12.92
CA THR A 448 29.10 23.70 -12.86
C THR A 448 30.01 23.42 -14.07
N MET A 449 30.05 22.18 -14.56
CA MET A 449 30.83 21.81 -15.76
C MET A 449 30.22 22.30 -17.08
N ARG A 450 28.90 22.52 -17.16
CA ARG A 450 28.25 23.06 -18.38
C ARG A 450 28.29 24.59 -18.46
N GLN A 451 28.42 25.29 -17.35
CA GLN A 451 28.59 26.73 -17.34
C GLN A 451 30.04 27.14 -17.64
N ILE A 452 31.03 26.42 -17.12
CA ILE A 452 32.46 26.69 -17.38
C ILE A 452 32.85 26.43 -18.85
N ASN A 453 32.21 25.48 -19.54
CA ASN A 453 32.50 25.21 -20.96
C ASN A 453 31.86 26.21 -21.95
N LYS A 454 30.99 27.10 -21.50
CA LYS A 454 30.43 28.16 -22.37
C LYS A 454 31.25 29.45 -22.36
N ASP A 455 32.04 29.68 -21.31
CA ASP A 455 32.85 30.91 -21.19
C ASP A 455 34.28 30.74 -21.77
N CYS A 456 34.67 29.53 -22.21
CA CYS A 456 35.98 29.27 -22.83
C CYS A 456 36.00 29.26 -24.36
N ASN A 457 34.87 29.50 -25.04
CA ASN A 457 34.79 29.48 -26.52
C ASN A 457 34.36 30.82 -27.14
N SER A 458 34.57 31.92 -26.43
CA SER A 458 34.48 33.28 -26.99
C SER A 458 35.75 34.05 -26.64
N ASN A 459 36.80 33.79 -27.42
CA ASN A 459 37.85 34.73 -27.83
C ASN A 459 38.57 34.17 -29.07
#